data_AF-A0A535HTL1-F1
#
_entry.id   AF-A0A535HTL1-F1
#
_cell.length_a   1.000
_cell.length_b   1.000
_cell.length_c   1.000
_cell.angle_alpha   90.00
_cell.angle_beta   90.00
_cell.angle_gamma   90.00
#
_symmetry.space_group_name_H-M   'P 1'
#
loop_
_entity.id
_entity.type
_entity.pdbx_description
1 polymer ?
#
loop_
_entity_poly.entity_id
_entity_poly.type
_entity_poly.pdbx_seq_one_letter_code
_entity_poly.pdbx_strand_id
1 'polypeptide(L)'
;MIAYLARSAFDLDNPRAEDIDLEDTATSLSRLFRWRGSVPVSVAEHSVFMAREASSVNVARGCLVHDLPEAMLGDIPSPLRAWSPEYEEAEARVMACVAERFNLTLPFPAEVRRLDLRARRSEVEQFLTDALPAVRWLRPLTTPLEGWSSARARREFLIECKRQGVA
;
A
#
# COMPACT_ATOMS: atom_id res chain seq x y z
N MET A 1 -22.04 -0.34 3.54
CA MET A 1 -21.41 0.81 4.20
C MET A 1 -20.58 1.50 3.13
N ILE A 2 -20.68 2.82 2.99
CA ILE A 2 -20.02 3.53 1.89
C ILE A 2 -18.73 4.20 2.38
N ALA A 3 -17.61 3.87 1.72
CA ALA A 3 -16.36 4.60 1.82
C ALA A 3 -16.27 5.66 0.71
N TYR A 4 -15.66 6.81 1.00
CA TYR A 4 -15.42 7.86 0.00
C TYR A 4 -13.92 7.96 -0.28
N LEU A 5 -13.57 7.87 -1.55
CA LEU A 5 -12.21 8.01 -2.05
C LEU A 5 -12.01 9.46 -2.53
N ALA A 6 -10.98 9.70 -3.34
CA ALA A 6 -10.66 11.03 -3.84
C ALA A 6 -11.73 11.60 -4.80
N ARG A 7 -12.46 10.77 -5.54
CA ARG A 7 -13.48 11.20 -6.51
C ARG A 7 -14.73 10.31 -6.51
N SER A 8 -14.63 9.06 -6.07
CA SER A 8 -15.73 8.11 -6.07
C SER A 8 -16.14 7.66 -4.65
N ALA A 9 -17.22 6.87 -4.60
CA ALA A 9 -17.62 6.13 -3.42
C ALA A 9 -17.48 4.63 -3.70
N PHE A 10 -17.19 3.84 -2.67
CA PHE A 10 -17.00 2.40 -2.74
C PHE A 10 -17.89 1.71 -1.70
N ASP A 11 -18.64 0.70 -2.11
CA ASP A 11 -19.53 -0.06 -1.23
C ASP A 11 -18.77 -1.20 -0.55
N LEU A 12 -18.56 -1.08 0.76
CA LEU A 12 -17.88 -2.08 1.57
C LEU A 12 -18.76 -3.29 1.91
N ASP A 13 -20.09 -3.18 1.80
CA ASP A 13 -20.99 -4.31 2.06
C ASP A 13 -21.08 -5.23 0.84
N ASN A 14 -20.88 -4.67 -0.36
CA ASN A 14 -20.91 -5.40 -1.62
C ASN A 14 -19.73 -4.97 -2.54
N PRO A 15 -18.47 -5.24 -2.15
CA PRO A 15 -17.32 -4.83 -2.93
C PRO A 15 -17.26 -5.60 -4.25
N ARG A 16 -16.98 -4.89 -5.35
CA ARG A 16 -16.84 -5.49 -6.68
C ARG A 16 -15.52 -5.05 -7.30
N ALA A 17 -14.88 -5.97 -8.04
CA ALA A 17 -13.61 -5.69 -8.70
C ALA A 17 -13.69 -4.50 -9.66
N GLU A 18 -14.78 -4.39 -10.42
CA GLU A 18 -14.97 -3.31 -11.39
C GLU A 18 -15.16 -1.92 -10.78
N ASP A 19 -15.47 -1.82 -9.48
CA ASP A 19 -15.63 -0.54 -8.77
C ASP A 19 -14.27 0.04 -8.33
N ILE A 20 -13.18 -0.72 -8.52
CA ILE A 20 -11.81 -0.28 -8.21
C ILE A 20 -11.24 0.50 -9.39
N ASP A 21 -11.34 1.83 -9.30
CA ASP A 21 -10.63 2.75 -10.19
C ASP A 21 -9.18 2.97 -9.72
N LEU A 22 -8.22 2.49 -10.50
CA LEU A 22 -6.79 2.63 -10.21
C LEU A 22 -6.36 4.10 -10.10
N GLU A 23 -6.92 5.01 -10.92
CA GLU A 23 -6.56 6.42 -10.86
C GLU A 23 -7.06 7.09 -9.58
N ASP A 24 -8.27 6.75 -9.13
CA ASP A 24 -8.82 7.30 -7.89
C ASP A 24 -8.15 6.72 -6.65
N THR A 25 -7.85 5.41 -6.71
CA THR A 25 -7.09 4.70 -5.69
C THR A 25 -5.68 5.29 -5.57
N ALA A 26 -4.96 5.48 -6.67
CA ALA A 26 -3.65 6.13 -6.67
C ALA A 26 -3.71 7.56 -6.11
N THR A 27 -4.77 8.30 -6.40
CA THR A 27 -4.98 9.64 -5.83
C THR A 27 -5.16 9.58 -4.32
N SER A 28 -5.97 8.64 -3.83
CA SER A 28 -6.25 8.45 -2.40
C SER A 28 -4.97 8.01 -1.65
N LEU A 29 -4.27 7.01 -2.14
CA LEU A 29 -3.02 6.51 -1.54
C LEU A 29 -1.90 7.55 -1.55
N SER A 30 -1.87 8.45 -2.54
CA SER A 30 -0.88 9.55 -2.57
C SER A 30 -1.12 10.63 -1.51
N ARG A 31 -2.32 10.68 -0.94
CA ARG A 31 -2.74 11.62 0.10
C ARG A 31 -2.79 10.96 1.48
N LEU A 32 -2.73 9.64 1.53
CA LEU A 32 -2.67 8.86 2.75
C LEU A 32 -1.20 8.74 3.18
N PHE A 33 -0.82 9.50 4.22
CA PHE A 33 0.53 9.49 4.75
C PHE A 33 0.70 8.44 5.83
N ARG A 34 1.80 7.69 5.73
CA ARG A 34 2.16 6.65 6.69
C ARG A 34 2.39 7.26 8.07
N TRP A 35 2.26 6.42 9.09
CA TRP A 35 2.47 6.82 10.49
C TRP A 35 1.57 7.99 10.89
N ARG A 36 0.32 7.99 10.42
CA ARG A 36 -0.67 9.05 10.69
C ARG A 36 -0.17 10.45 10.28
N GLY A 37 0.67 10.53 9.24
CA GLY A 37 1.25 11.78 8.76
C GLY A 37 2.47 12.29 9.53
N SER A 38 3.03 11.50 10.47
CA SER A 38 4.26 11.87 11.18
C SER A 38 5.52 11.77 10.32
N VAL A 39 5.47 11.06 9.19
CA VAL A 39 6.56 10.98 8.22
C VAL A 39 6.10 11.48 6.85
N PRO A 40 6.98 12.06 6.02
CA PRO A 40 6.61 12.61 4.72
C PRO A 40 6.41 11.54 3.62
N VAL A 41 6.11 10.29 3.99
CA VAL A 41 5.98 9.16 3.06
C VAL A 41 4.52 8.79 2.92
N SER A 42 4.00 8.85 1.69
CA SER A 42 2.65 8.37 1.38
C SER A 42 2.63 6.85 1.17
N VAL A 43 1.46 6.23 1.30
CA VAL A 43 1.28 4.80 0.97
C VAL A 43 1.68 4.53 -0.48
N ALA A 44 1.34 5.43 -1.41
CA ALA A 44 1.76 5.30 -2.80
C ALA A 44 3.30 5.30 -2.99
N GLU A 45 4.04 6.16 -2.29
CA GLU A 45 5.51 6.15 -2.35
C GLU A 45 6.08 4.85 -1.76
N HIS A 46 5.58 4.44 -0.59
CA HIS A 46 5.94 3.18 0.06
C HIS A 46 5.82 1.98 -0.91
N SER A 47 4.66 1.82 -1.56
CA SER A 47 4.43 0.72 -2.50
C SER A 47 5.36 0.77 -3.72
N VAL A 48 5.65 1.97 -4.25
CA VAL A 48 6.56 2.13 -5.41
C VAL A 48 7.99 1.72 -5.04
N PHE A 49 8.48 2.14 -3.87
CA PHE A 49 9.84 1.80 -3.45
C PHE A 49 9.99 0.29 -3.17
N MET A 50 8.97 -0.36 -2.62
CA MET A 50 8.94 -1.82 -2.53
C MET A 50 9.00 -2.48 -3.92
N ALA A 51 8.17 -2.02 -4.86
CA ALA A 51 8.10 -2.59 -6.21
C ALA A 51 9.41 -2.45 -6.99
N ARG A 52 10.17 -1.38 -6.76
CA ARG A 52 11.50 -1.16 -7.36
C ARG A 52 12.57 -2.13 -6.86
N GLU A 53 12.36 -2.74 -5.68
CA GLU A 53 13.25 -3.75 -5.10
C GLU A 53 12.77 -5.19 -5.26
N ALA A 54 11.62 -5.38 -5.87
CA ALA A 54 11.06 -6.69 -6.10
C ALA A 54 11.97 -7.53 -7.02
N SER A 55 12.16 -8.80 -6.65
CA SER A 55 12.99 -9.74 -7.44
C SER A 55 12.34 -10.20 -8.75
N SER A 56 11.03 -9.99 -8.90
CA SER A 56 10.26 -10.43 -10.06
C SER A 56 9.04 -9.54 -10.28
N VAL A 57 8.48 -9.59 -11.50
CA VAL A 57 7.24 -8.87 -11.85
C VAL A 57 6.07 -9.27 -10.94
N ASN A 58 5.94 -10.55 -10.59
CA ASN A 58 4.86 -10.99 -9.71
C ASN A 58 4.97 -10.37 -8.30
N VAL A 59 6.20 -10.27 -7.76
CA VAL A 59 6.45 -9.60 -6.49
C VAL A 59 6.22 -8.09 -6.61
N ALA A 60 6.65 -7.47 -7.71
CA ALA A 60 6.46 -6.03 -7.94
C ALA A 60 4.97 -5.66 -8.00
N ARG A 61 4.17 -6.44 -8.74
CA ARG A 61 2.71 -6.28 -8.81
C ARG A 61 2.08 -6.42 -7.43
N GLY A 62 2.45 -7.45 -6.67
CA GLY A 62 2.01 -7.62 -5.28
C GLY A 62 2.37 -6.43 -4.39
N CYS A 63 3.58 -5.90 -4.48
CA CYS A 63 4.00 -4.72 -3.71
C CYS A 63 3.16 -3.48 -4.04
N LEU A 64 2.83 -3.26 -5.31
CA LEU A 64 1.99 -2.14 -5.72
C LEU A 64 0.57 -2.25 -5.20
N VAL A 65 0.02 -3.46 -5.12
CA VAL A 65 -1.41 -3.65 -4.80
C VAL A 65 -1.71 -3.98 -3.34
N HIS A 66 -0.72 -4.36 -2.53
CA HIS A 66 -0.99 -4.92 -1.20
C HIS A 66 -1.69 -3.95 -0.24
N ASP A 67 -1.44 -2.65 -0.36
CA ASP A 67 -2.06 -1.60 0.46
C ASP A 67 -3.22 -0.89 -0.26
N LEU A 68 -3.67 -1.37 -1.43
CA LEU A 68 -4.81 -0.78 -2.13
C LEU A 68 -6.08 -0.69 -1.26
N PRO A 69 -6.42 -1.68 -0.41
CA PRO A 69 -7.57 -1.55 0.49
C PRO A 69 -7.52 -0.32 1.40
N GLU A 70 -6.33 0.21 1.71
CA GLU A 70 -6.20 1.40 2.57
C GLU A 70 -6.80 2.65 1.91
N ALA A 71 -6.96 2.69 0.59
CA ALA A 71 -7.69 3.77 -0.07
C ALA A 71 -9.17 3.83 0.33
N MET A 72 -9.78 2.67 0.65
CA MET A 72 -11.17 2.55 1.08
C MET A 72 -11.32 2.51 2.60
N LEU A 73 -10.40 1.81 3.27
CA LEU A 73 -10.48 1.47 4.70
C LEU A 73 -9.58 2.33 5.60
N GLY A 74 -8.62 3.06 5.01
CA GLY A 74 -7.59 3.81 5.72
C GLY A 74 -6.41 2.94 6.20
N ASP A 75 -5.26 3.59 6.40
CA ASP A 75 -4.05 3.02 7.02
C ASP A 75 -4.28 2.91 8.54
N ILE A 76 -4.70 1.72 8.97
CA ILE A 76 -4.88 1.40 10.38
C ILE A 76 -3.60 0.75 10.94
N PRO A 77 -3.01 1.29 12.01
CA PRO A 77 -1.82 0.70 12.62
C PRO A 77 -2.02 -0.76 13.00
N SER A 78 -0.98 -1.57 12.76
CA SER A 78 -1.01 -3.03 12.93
C SER A 78 -1.57 -3.52 14.29
N PRO A 79 -1.30 -2.88 15.45
CA PRO A 79 -1.89 -3.31 16.72
C PRO A 79 -3.41 -3.18 16.76
N LEU A 80 -3.98 -2.13 16.15
CA LEU A 80 -5.43 -1.94 16.11
C LEU A 80 -6.10 -2.95 15.18
N ARG A 81 -5.44 -3.28 14.06
CA ARG A 81 -5.89 -4.35 13.16
C ARG A 81 -6.02 -5.69 13.89
N ALA A 82 -5.03 -6.05 14.70
CA ALA A 82 -5.06 -7.28 15.50
C ALA A 82 -6.17 -7.32 16.57
N TRP A 83 -6.75 -6.17 16.92
CA TRP A 83 -7.86 -6.06 17.87
C TRP A 83 -9.23 -5.97 17.18
N SER A 84 -9.29 -5.95 15.85
CA SER A 84 -10.54 -5.84 15.09
C SER A 84 -10.61 -6.90 13.98
N PRO A 85 -11.11 -8.11 14.30
CA PRO A 85 -11.33 -9.17 13.32
C PRO A 85 -12.22 -8.73 12.15
N GLU A 86 -13.23 -7.89 12.41
CA GLU A 86 -14.16 -7.40 11.39
C GLU A 86 -13.46 -6.50 10.35
N TYR A 87 -12.44 -5.74 10.78
CA TYR A 87 -11.61 -4.98 9.85
C TYR A 87 -10.75 -5.92 8.99
N GLU A 88 -10.16 -6.95 9.58
CA GLU A 88 -9.35 -7.94 8.85
C GLU A 88 -10.18 -8.66 7.78
N GLU A 89 -11.43 -9.03 8.12
CA GLU A 89 -12.37 -9.60 7.16
C GLU A 89 -12.76 -8.62 6.05
N ALA A 90 -13.03 -7.34 6.39
CA ALA A 90 -13.36 -6.32 5.41
C ALA A 90 -12.20 -6.06 4.45
N GLU A 91 -10.98 -5.96 4.97
CA GLU A 91 -9.76 -5.81 4.19
C GLU A 91 -9.53 -7.01 3.27
N ALA A 92 -9.72 -8.23 3.77
CA ALA A 92 -9.59 -9.45 2.96
C ALA A 92 -10.60 -9.49 1.80
N ARG A 93 -11.85 -9.03 2.01
CA ARG A 93 -12.85 -8.92 0.93
C ARG A 93 -12.42 -7.90 -0.13
N VAL A 94 -11.97 -6.71 0.28
CA VAL A 94 -11.48 -5.69 -0.65
C VAL A 94 -10.23 -6.18 -1.39
N MET A 95 -9.31 -6.85 -0.71
CA MET A 95 -8.10 -7.43 -1.31
C MET A 95 -8.43 -8.51 -2.35
N ALA A 96 -9.47 -9.32 -2.12
CA ALA A 96 -9.94 -10.28 -3.12
C ALA A 96 -10.43 -9.57 -4.39
N CYS A 97 -11.20 -8.49 -4.26
CA CYS A 97 -11.62 -7.65 -5.39
C CYS A 97 -10.43 -6.99 -6.10
N VAL A 98 -9.41 -6.53 -5.35
CA VAL A 98 -8.16 -5.99 -5.91
C VAL A 98 -7.45 -7.05 -6.74
N ALA A 99 -7.31 -8.26 -6.20
CA ALA A 99 -6.66 -9.37 -6.90
C ALA A 99 -7.41 -9.77 -8.18
N GLU A 100 -8.74 -9.81 -8.14
CA GLU A 100 -9.59 -10.04 -9.30
C GLU A 100 -9.43 -8.92 -10.35
N ARG A 101 -9.55 -7.65 -9.95
CA ARG A 101 -9.47 -6.48 -10.82
C ARG A 101 -8.17 -6.43 -11.62
N PHE A 102 -7.06 -6.86 -11.01
CA PHE A 102 -5.74 -6.82 -11.63
C PHE A 102 -5.21 -8.19 -12.05
N ASN A 103 -6.06 -9.23 -12.06
CA ASN A 103 -5.71 -10.59 -12.43
C ASN A 103 -4.42 -11.09 -11.72
N LEU A 104 -4.49 -11.13 -10.39
CA LEU A 104 -3.45 -11.54 -9.48
C LEU A 104 -3.89 -12.76 -8.67
N THR A 105 -2.93 -13.57 -8.23
CA THR A 105 -3.18 -14.75 -7.40
C THR A 105 -2.82 -14.46 -5.95
N LEU A 106 -3.77 -14.71 -5.05
CA LEU A 106 -3.55 -14.73 -3.61
C LEU A 106 -3.19 -16.16 -3.13
N PRO A 107 -2.40 -16.31 -2.05
CA PRO A 107 -1.67 -15.25 -1.36
C PRO A 107 -0.50 -14.72 -2.20
N PHE A 108 -0.13 -13.46 -2.01
CA PHE A 108 1.05 -12.90 -2.65
C PHE A 108 2.34 -13.63 -2.22
N PRO A 109 3.41 -13.57 -3.05
CA PRO A 109 4.70 -14.13 -2.66
C PRO A 109 5.17 -13.57 -1.31
N ALA A 110 5.79 -14.42 -0.47
CA ALA A 110 6.28 -14.05 0.86
C ALA A 110 7.26 -12.86 0.84
N GLU A 111 7.91 -12.62 -0.30
CA GLU A 111 8.77 -11.47 -0.50
C GLU A 111 8.04 -10.12 -0.40
N VAL A 112 6.76 -10.03 -0.77
CA VAL A 112 5.97 -8.79 -0.65
C VAL A 112 5.92 -8.34 0.82
N ARG A 113 5.55 -9.27 1.72
CA ARG A 113 5.57 -9.01 3.18
C ARG A 113 6.97 -8.68 3.68
N ARG A 114 8.01 -9.35 3.16
CA ARG A 114 9.40 -9.02 3.52
C ARG A 114 9.75 -7.59 3.11
N LEU A 115 9.34 -7.15 1.93
CA LEU A 115 9.59 -5.80 1.43
C LEU A 115 8.83 -4.74 2.20
N ASP A 116 7.57 -4.98 2.58
CA ASP A 116 6.80 -4.08 3.48
C ASP A 116 7.56 -3.86 4.80
N LEU A 117 7.99 -4.93 5.46
CA LEU A 117 8.75 -4.81 6.71
C LEU A 117 10.09 -4.07 6.52
N ARG A 118 10.76 -4.23 5.38
CA ARG A 118 11.98 -3.49 5.05
C ARG A 118 11.69 -2.00 4.81
N ALA A 119 10.60 -1.68 4.12
CA ALA A 119 10.14 -0.32 3.89
C ALA A 119 9.76 0.38 5.22
N ARG A 120 9.00 -0.30 6.08
CA ARG A 120 8.67 0.15 7.44
C ARG A 120 9.93 0.45 8.25
N ARG A 121 10.97 -0.39 8.15
CA ARG A 121 12.26 -0.10 8.79
C ARG A 121 12.87 1.18 8.25
N SER A 122 12.96 1.32 6.92
CA SER A 122 13.50 2.53 6.28
C SER A 122 12.78 3.79 6.72
N GLU A 123 11.44 3.75 6.80
CA GLU A 123 10.62 4.89 7.25
C GLU A 123 10.95 5.30 8.67
N VAL A 124 11.02 4.34 9.60
CA VAL A 124 11.33 4.60 11.01
C VAL A 124 12.75 5.14 11.14
N GLU A 125 13.74 4.49 10.52
CA GLU A 125 15.14 4.91 10.63
C GLU A 125 15.41 6.29 10.02
N GLN A 126 14.71 6.65 8.93
CA GLN A 126 14.92 7.92 8.25
C GLN A 126 14.18 9.09 8.90
N PHE A 127 12.96 8.86 9.42
CA PHE A 127 12.08 9.96 9.82
C PHE A 127 11.64 9.93 11.28
N LEU A 128 11.73 8.79 11.97
CA LEU A 128 11.35 8.64 13.38
C LEU A 128 12.60 8.38 14.22
N THR A 129 13.50 9.38 14.29
CA THR A 129 14.86 9.26 14.85
C THR A 129 14.92 8.78 16.30
N ASP A 130 13.88 9.05 17.09
CA ASP A 130 13.82 8.64 18.50
C ASP A 130 13.20 7.24 18.69
N ALA A 131 12.73 6.61 17.62
CA ALA A 131 12.11 5.29 17.64
C ALA A 131 13.07 4.20 17.16
N LEU A 132 13.08 3.06 17.86
CA LEU A 132 13.76 1.86 17.38
C LEU A 132 12.79 1.03 16.53
N PRO A 133 13.14 0.67 15.27
CA PRO A 133 12.26 -0.14 14.44
C PRO A 133 12.08 -1.53 15.06
N ALA A 134 10.82 -1.97 15.16
CA ALA A 134 10.48 -3.29 15.68
C ALA A 134 11.16 -4.43 14.89
N VAL A 135 11.56 -4.19 13.64
CA VAL A 135 12.20 -5.14 12.71
C VAL A 135 13.66 -4.80 12.40
N ARG A 136 14.40 -4.29 13.40
CA ARG A 136 15.83 -3.88 13.28
C ARG A 136 16.81 -4.95 12.77
N TRP A 137 16.40 -6.20 12.60
CA TRP A 137 17.22 -7.29 12.04
C TRP A 137 17.11 -7.40 10.51
N LEU A 138 16.09 -6.82 9.88
CA LEU A 138 15.90 -6.85 8.42
C LEU A 138 16.65 -5.70 7.75
N ARG A 139 17.43 -5.91 6.70
CA ARG A 139 18.10 -4.79 6.00
C ARG A 139 17.06 -3.77 5.48
N PRO A 140 17.29 -2.45 5.64
CA PRO A 140 16.40 -1.44 5.06
C PRO A 140 16.35 -1.57 3.53
N LEU A 141 15.44 -0.82 2.90
CA LEU A 141 15.51 -0.60 1.46
C LEU A 141 16.88 -0.01 1.07
N THR A 142 17.37 -0.41 -0.09
CA THR A 142 18.59 0.04 -0.75
C THR A 142 18.51 1.50 -1.17
N THR A 143 17.36 1.97 -1.65
CA THR A 143 17.14 3.38 -1.99
C THR A 143 16.44 4.11 -0.84
N PRO A 144 16.97 5.25 -0.38
CA PRO A 144 16.30 6.09 0.62
C PRO A 144 14.94 6.58 0.12
N LEU A 145 13.98 6.73 1.04
CA LEU A 145 12.69 7.33 0.72
C LEU A 145 12.89 8.84 0.56
N GLU A 146 12.17 9.45 -0.35
CA GLU A 146 12.41 10.84 -0.76
C GLU A 146 11.41 11.81 -0.16
N GLY A 147 10.25 11.34 0.30
CA GLY A 147 9.18 12.17 0.83
C GLY A 147 8.48 12.94 -0.29
N TRP A 148 7.91 12.20 -1.25
CA TRP A 148 7.28 12.78 -2.43
C TRP A 148 6.03 13.59 -2.09
N SER A 149 5.84 14.71 -2.81
CA SER A 149 4.53 15.37 -2.81
C SER A 149 3.45 14.42 -3.34
N SER A 150 2.20 14.57 -2.90
CA SER A 150 1.09 13.70 -3.35
C SER A 150 0.97 13.66 -4.88
N ALA A 151 1.20 14.79 -5.55
CA ALA A 151 1.19 14.84 -7.02
C ALA A 151 2.29 13.97 -7.65
N ARG A 152 3.50 13.98 -7.08
CA ARG A 152 4.61 13.12 -7.51
C ARG A 152 4.31 11.67 -7.18
N ALA A 153 3.92 11.36 -5.95
CA ALA A 153 3.62 10.00 -5.52
C ALA A 153 2.53 9.33 -6.36
N ARG A 154 1.43 10.04 -6.63
CA ARG A 154 0.38 9.57 -7.55
C ARG A 154 0.93 9.23 -8.94
N ARG A 155 1.74 10.14 -9.51
CA ARG A 155 2.29 9.97 -10.87
C ARG A 155 3.25 8.78 -10.92
N GLU A 156 4.18 8.70 -9.98
CA GLU A 156 5.16 7.61 -9.92
C GLU A 156 4.48 6.25 -9.70
N PHE A 157 3.44 6.20 -8.85
CA PHE A 157 2.64 5.00 -8.62
C PHE A 157 1.96 4.51 -9.90
N LEU A 158 1.29 5.40 -10.65
CA LEU A 158 0.66 5.05 -11.92
C LEU A 158 1.67 4.62 -12.99
N ILE A 159 2.83 5.28 -13.06
CA ILE A 159 3.93 4.89 -13.96
C ILE A 159 4.40 3.48 -13.63
N GLU A 160 4.61 3.19 -12.35
CA GLU A 160 5.11 1.89 -11.89
C GLU A 160 4.05 0.79 -12.10
N CYS A 161 2.78 1.07 -11.83
CA CYS A 161 1.66 0.17 -12.17
C CYS A 161 1.66 -0.19 -13.65
N LYS A 162 1.73 0.82 -14.54
CA LYS A 162 1.81 0.60 -15.99
C LYS A 162 3.05 -0.22 -16.37
N ARG A 163 4.21 0.05 -15.75
CA ARG A 163 5.47 -0.67 -16.01
C ARG A 163 5.36 -2.15 -15.65
N GLN A 164 4.64 -2.48 -14.58
CA GLN A 164 4.50 -3.85 -14.08
C GLN A 164 3.24 -4.57 -14.62
N GLY A 165 2.44 -3.93 -15.46
CA GLY A 165 1.20 -4.51 -15.99
C GLY A 165 0.04 -4.58 -14.98
N VAL A 166 -0.03 -3.63 -14.06
CA VAL A 166 -1.20 -3.36 -13.20
C VAL A 166 -1.98 -2.22 -13.85
N ALA A 167 -3.06 -2.53 -14.57
CA ALA A 167 -3.90 -1.56 -15.29
C ALA A 167 -5.37 -1.98 -15.28
#